data_AF-A0A509L5R4-F1
#
_entry.id   AF-A0A509L5R4-F1
#
_cell.length_a   1.000
_cell.length_b   1.000
_cell.length_c   1.000
_cell.angle_alpha   90.00
_cell.angle_beta   90.00
_cell.angle_gamma   90.00
#
_symmetry.space_group_name_H-M   'P 1'
#
loop_
_entity.id
_entity.type
_entity.pdbx_description
1 polymer ?
#
loop_
_entity_poly.entity_id
_entity_poly.type
_entity_poly.pdbx_seq_one_letter_code
_entity_poly.pdbx_strand_id
1 'polypeptide(L)'
;MVQVTLGKAGNPKLREDWSDRGLNLPLDYGAISDMMQGPEKDPRRVMVLDNSILGLSQVLYHYDEKLNLFKGEGIHNSLFPSTELLSIRVMLLQKMDRGEKVGMAELMDKRAQLLDPHVRADEIDLEGTNLHFSEMKFLKDIIQSEPSFMAYLEHPFIVDTFYRIGAVSMDSYVREKIQSARYRDSGFEQVRERPDKKSVRVAVLPSVVKSFAYQSIDIDAYPSGFMPEETYVEATKTFEKTMIGLLQKLIIAQMFGDAVSEDSDEQKRRNALVKEFIEAHLDVRSMNQRPFVIYPGNAEKVIQDVCHDSDFNVIVLGRNVYLSMHILDVDTFPHVNRLYLDVSDIVHGQADYEISQISMFVFNKLKPLIWR
;
A
#
# COMPACT_ATOMS: atom_id res chain seq x y z
N MET A 1 3.30 -0.70 6.83
CA MET A 1 2.95 -0.05 8.11
C MET A 1 3.79 -0.59 9.26
N VAL A 2 3.61 -1.84 9.69
CA VAL A 2 4.37 -2.45 10.82
C VAL A 2 5.90 -2.34 10.66
N GLN A 3 6.43 -2.53 9.44
CA GLN A 3 7.87 -2.40 9.20
C GLN A 3 8.38 -0.96 9.41
N VAL A 4 7.56 0.03 9.03
CA VAL A 4 7.90 1.45 9.21
C VAL A 4 7.84 1.81 10.69
N THR A 5 6.79 1.36 11.39
CA THR A 5 6.66 1.61 12.83
C THR A 5 7.78 0.95 13.62
N LEU A 6 8.27 -0.22 13.24
CA LEU A 6 9.41 -0.89 13.89
C LEU A 6 10.80 -0.40 13.44
N GLY A 7 10.88 0.68 12.64
CA GLY A 7 12.16 1.20 12.15
C GLY A 7 12.88 0.27 11.15
N LYS A 8 12.20 -0.74 10.61
CA LYS A 8 12.76 -1.68 9.61
C LYS A 8 12.59 -1.21 8.17
N ALA A 9 11.69 -0.26 7.93
CA ALA A 9 11.45 0.38 6.64
C ALA A 9 11.30 1.91 6.79
N GLY A 10 11.29 2.64 5.68
CA GLY A 10 11.28 4.11 5.65
C GLY A 10 12.68 4.70 5.47
N ASN A 11 12.87 5.99 5.75
CA ASN A 11 14.14 6.69 5.54
C ASN A 11 15.30 6.06 6.36
N PRO A 12 16.35 5.50 5.73
CA PRO A 12 17.47 4.86 6.44
C PRO A 12 18.11 5.74 7.52
N LYS A 13 18.15 7.06 7.31
CA LYS A 13 18.74 8.02 8.27
C LYS A 13 18.00 8.09 9.61
N LEU A 14 16.74 7.66 9.63
CA LEU A 14 15.87 7.75 10.80
C LEU A 14 15.59 6.38 11.43
N ARG A 15 15.93 5.28 10.74
CA ARG A 15 15.62 3.91 11.18
C ARG A 15 16.26 3.56 12.52
N GLU A 16 17.50 3.96 12.75
CA GLU A 16 18.24 3.70 13.99
C GLU A 16 17.58 4.42 15.19
N ASP A 17 17.25 5.70 15.04
CA ASP A 17 16.51 6.44 16.05
C ASP A 17 15.11 5.85 16.29
N TRP A 18 14.46 5.32 15.26
CA TRP A 18 13.14 4.71 15.39
C TRP A 18 13.15 3.31 15.98
N SER A 19 14.21 2.54 15.74
CA SER A 19 14.25 1.13 16.13
C SER A 19 14.26 0.97 17.64
N ASP A 20 14.81 1.92 18.39
CA ASP A 20 15.06 1.73 19.83
C ASP A 20 14.03 2.45 20.71
N ARG A 21 13.15 3.27 20.11
CA ARG A 21 12.10 3.98 20.84
C ARG A 21 11.14 3.00 21.51
N GLY A 22 11.02 3.12 22.82
CA GLY A 22 10.15 2.29 23.65
C GLY A 22 10.77 0.96 24.07
N LEU A 23 12.00 0.64 23.64
CA LEU A 23 12.65 -0.63 23.95
C LEU A 23 12.76 -0.87 25.47
N ASN A 24 13.07 0.17 26.24
CA ASN A 24 13.25 0.08 27.69
C ASN A 24 11.98 0.38 28.51
N LEU A 25 10.81 0.47 27.88
CA LEU A 25 9.57 0.75 28.60
C LEU A 25 9.01 -0.52 29.25
N PRO A 26 8.37 -0.42 30.43
CA PRO A 26 7.64 -1.54 30.98
C PRO A 26 6.48 -1.92 30.06
N LEU A 27 6.22 -3.22 29.92
CA LEU A 27 5.03 -3.74 29.23
C LEU A 27 3.81 -3.59 30.13
N ASP A 28 3.34 -2.36 30.25
CA ASP A 28 2.16 -1.95 30.99
C ASP A 28 1.29 -1.08 30.09
N TYR A 29 0.09 -1.58 29.76
CA TYR A 29 -0.80 -0.93 28.82
C TYR A 29 -1.33 0.39 29.36
N GLY A 30 -1.65 0.45 30.66
CA GLY A 30 -2.09 1.67 31.33
C GLY A 30 -1.01 2.76 31.29
N ALA A 31 0.24 2.40 31.60
CA ALA A 31 1.35 3.33 31.56
C ALA A 31 1.62 3.89 30.15
N ILE A 32 1.52 3.05 29.11
CA ILE A 32 1.66 3.50 27.71
C ILE A 32 0.48 4.37 27.29
N SER A 33 -0.75 4.03 27.72
CA SER A 33 -1.95 4.83 27.48
C SER A 33 -1.83 6.22 28.12
N ASP A 34 -1.40 6.29 29.38
CA ASP A 34 -1.20 7.54 30.11
C ASP A 34 -0.10 8.39 29.48
N MET A 35 0.97 7.77 28.95
CA MET A 35 2.03 8.49 28.23
C MET A 35 1.53 9.14 26.94
N MET A 36 0.54 8.52 26.28
CA MET A 36 -0.05 9.00 25.03
C MET A 36 -1.19 10.00 25.26
N GLN A 37 -2.00 9.80 26.29
CA GLN A 37 -3.28 10.51 26.48
C GLN A 37 -3.36 11.33 27.78
N GLY A 38 -2.48 11.08 28.75
CA GLY A 38 -2.49 11.70 30.08
C GLY A 38 -2.09 13.18 30.10
N PRO A 39 -2.04 13.82 31.28
CA PRO A 39 -1.79 15.25 31.41
C PRO A 39 -0.33 15.66 31.09
N GLU A 40 0.64 14.77 31.30
CA GLU A 40 2.09 15.06 31.11
C GLU A 40 2.66 14.55 29.77
N LYS A 41 1.79 14.19 28.79
CA LYS A 41 2.09 13.51 27.51
C LYS A 41 3.55 13.62 27.03
N ASP A 42 4.24 12.49 26.91
CA ASP A 42 5.50 12.40 26.15
C ASP A 42 5.47 11.25 25.13
N PRO A 43 4.59 11.35 24.11
CA PRO A 43 4.40 10.30 23.12
C PRO A 43 5.69 9.95 22.36
N ARG A 44 6.66 10.87 22.29
CA ARG A 44 7.94 10.67 21.58
C ARG A 44 8.75 9.48 22.09
N ARG A 45 8.52 9.04 23.33
CA ARG A 45 9.20 7.87 23.92
C ARG A 45 8.80 6.54 23.28
N VAL A 46 7.58 6.46 22.76
CA VAL A 46 7.04 5.26 22.08
C VAL A 46 6.84 5.49 20.58
N MET A 47 6.66 6.74 20.17
CA MET A 47 6.26 7.07 18.82
C MET A 47 7.42 7.22 17.86
N VAL A 48 7.21 6.66 16.68
CA VAL A 48 7.96 6.97 15.47
C VAL A 48 7.23 8.10 14.75
N LEU A 49 7.65 9.34 15.01
CA LEU A 49 7.11 10.54 14.38
C LEU A 49 8.11 11.08 13.39
N ASP A 50 7.73 11.03 12.12
CA ASP A 50 8.39 11.77 11.06
C ASP A 50 7.32 12.37 10.15
N ASN A 51 7.58 13.59 9.68
CA ASN A 51 6.67 14.31 8.80
C ASN A 51 6.34 13.50 7.54
N SER A 52 7.24 12.62 7.13
CA SER A 52 7.03 11.74 6.00
C SER A 52 6.05 10.63 6.31
N ILE A 53 5.88 10.15 7.56
CA ILE A 53 4.91 9.09 7.92
C ILE A 53 3.46 9.62 8.01
N LEU A 54 3.32 10.94 8.16
CA LEU A 54 2.02 11.59 8.32
C LEU A 54 1.01 11.23 7.22
N GLY A 55 1.44 11.30 5.95
CA GLY A 55 0.59 10.97 4.80
C GLY A 55 0.10 9.52 4.84
N LEU A 56 0.99 8.58 5.17
CA LEU A 56 0.66 7.16 5.34
C LEU A 56 -0.36 6.96 6.48
N SER A 57 -0.12 7.52 7.67
CA SER A 57 -1.03 7.40 8.82
C SER A 57 -2.41 7.97 8.50
N GLN A 58 -2.45 9.11 7.83
CA GLN A 58 -3.70 9.72 7.40
C GLN A 58 -4.52 8.81 6.49
N VAL A 59 -3.88 8.13 5.52
CA VAL A 59 -4.57 7.17 4.64
C VAL A 59 -5.09 5.97 5.43
N LEU A 60 -4.31 5.45 6.38
CA LEU A 60 -4.70 4.31 7.18
C LEU A 60 -5.92 4.63 8.06
N TYR A 61 -5.93 5.79 8.72
CA TYR A 61 -7.05 6.20 9.58
C TYR A 61 -8.30 6.55 8.80
N HIS A 62 -8.17 6.90 7.51
CA HIS A 62 -9.30 7.05 6.61
C HIS A 62 -10.04 5.73 6.38
N TYR A 63 -9.30 4.61 6.32
CA TYR A 63 -9.90 3.28 6.14
C TYR A 63 -10.27 2.61 7.46
N ASP A 64 -9.61 2.97 8.55
CA ASP A 64 -9.86 2.39 9.86
C ASP A 64 -9.53 3.38 10.98
N GLU A 65 -10.57 4.07 11.46
CA GLU A 65 -10.44 5.07 12.51
C GLU A 65 -9.92 4.47 13.83
N LYS A 66 -10.09 3.16 14.08
CA LYS A 66 -9.60 2.50 15.30
C LYS A 66 -8.08 2.45 15.40
N LEU A 67 -7.40 2.61 14.27
CA LEU A 67 -5.94 2.75 14.24
C LEU A 67 -5.50 4.16 14.68
N ASN A 68 -6.41 5.11 14.84
CA ASN A 68 -6.14 6.46 15.35
C ASN A 68 -6.12 6.49 16.88
N LEU A 69 -5.29 7.37 17.47
CA LEU A 69 -5.23 7.57 18.92
C LEU A 69 -6.60 7.86 19.56
N PHE A 70 -7.43 8.67 18.89
CA PHE A 70 -8.74 9.04 19.42
C PHE A 70 -9.88 8.22 18.81
N LYS A 71 -9.59 7.20 17.99
CA LYS A 71 -10.58 6.26 17.45
C LYS A 71 -11.79 6.92 16.75
N GLY A 72 -11.58 8.08 16.11
CA GLY A 72 -12.65 8.85 15.48
C GLY A 72 -13.46 9.74 16.45
N GLU A 73 -13.19 9.69 17.76
CA GLU A 73 -13.83 10.51 18.77
C GLU A 73 -13.11 11.87 18.95
N GLY A 74 -13.85 12.98 18.79
CA GLY A 74 -13.34 14.34 19.05
C GLY A 74 -13.16 15.22 17.80
N ILE A 75 -12.73 16.47 18.02
CA ILE A 75 -12.64 17.52 16.97
C ILE A 75 -11.35 17.38 16.13
N HIS A 76 -10.41 16.53 16.53
CA HIS A 76 -9.10 16.42 15.91
C HIS A 76 -8.80 15.00 15.43
N ASN A 77 -8.63 14.84 14.11
CA ASN A 77 -7.93 13.68 13.56
C ASN A 77 -6.51 13.67 14.12
N SER A 78 -6.24 12.82 15.12
CA SER A 78 -4.89 12.66 15.66
C SER A 78 -3.96 12.25 14.53
N LEU A 79 -2.74 12.76 14.52
CA LEU A 79 -1.70 12.22 13.64
C LEU A 79 -1.10 10.94 14.24
N PHE A 80 -1.49 10.60 15.47
CA PHE A 80 -0.92 9.54 16.24
C PHE A 80 -1.70 8.23 16.10
N PRO A 81 -1.00 7.08 16.05
CA PRO A 81 -1.64 5.78 16.04
C PRO A 81 -2.26 5.47 17.40
N SER A 82 -3.15 4.48 17.40
CA SER A 82 -3.79 3.99 18.61
C SER A 82 -2.78 3.47 19.62
N THR A 83 -3.15 3.57 20.89
CA THR A 83 -2.34 3.06 22.00
C THR A 83 -2.08 1.57 21.82
N GLU A 84 -3.06 0.81 21.32
CA GLU A 84 -2.97 -0.62 21.04
C GLU A 84 -1.90 -0.94 19.99
N LEU A 85 -1.86 -0.20 18.87
CA LEU A 85 -0.87 -0.42 17.83
C LEU A 85 0.55 -0.13 18.32
N LEU A 86 0.73 0.94 19.10
CA LEU A 86 2.02 1.27 19.70
C LEU A 86 2.45 0.26 20.76
N SER A 87 1.49 -0.26 21.53
CA SER A 87 1.75 -1.27 22.56
C SER A 87 2.24 -2.58 21.93
N ILE A 88 1.55 -3.07 20.89
CA ILE A 88 2.01 -4.24 20.12
C ILE A 88 3.40 -3.98 19.54
N ARG A 89 3.64 -2.79 18.96
CA ARG A 89 4.97 -2.41 18.46
C ARG A 89 6.04 -2.53 19.54
N VAL A 90 5.82 -1.98 20.73
CA VAL A 90 6.80 -2.03 21.85
C VAL A 90 7.08 -3.47 22.26
N MET A 91 6.05 -4.30 22.42
CA MET A 91 6.23 -5.72 22.76
C MET A 91 7.04 -6.47 21.69
N LEU A 92 6.68 -6.31 20.41
CA LEU A 92 7.39 -6.98 19.31
C LEU A 92 8.83 -6.50 19.19
N LEU A 93 9.07 -5.20 19.42
CA LEU A 93 10.41 -4.64 19.42
C LEU A 93 11.29 -5.29 20.51
N GLN A 94 10.78 -5.36 21.75
CA GLN A 94 11.50 -5.98 22.85
C GLN A 94 11.76 -7.48 22.63
N LYS A 95 10.79 -8.20 22.05
CA LYS A 95 10.97 -9.59 21.64
C LYS A 95 12.14 -9.73 20.66
N MET A 96 12.12 -8.93 19.61
CA MET A 96 13.14 -8.96 18.56
C MET A 96 14.52 -8.59 19.09
N ASP A 97 14.62 -7.63 20.01
CA ASP A 97 15.87 -7.24 20.66
C ASP A 97 16.49 -8.39 21.47
N ARG A 98 15.64 -9.17 22.17
CA ARG A 98 16.08 -10.38 22.90
C ARG A 98 16.31 -11.60 22.01
N GLY A 99 16.08 -11.49 20.69
CA GLY A 99 16.15 -12.62 19.76
C GLY A 99 15.02 -13.64 19.93
N GLU A 100 13.95 -13.28 20.65
CA GLU A 100 12.77 -14.10 20.87
C GLU A 100 11.75 -13.93 19.75
N LYS A 101 10.93 -14.96 19.54
CA LYS A 101 9.89 -14.97 18.50
C LYS A 101 8.59 -15.50 19.06
N VAL A 102 7.46 -14.88 18.71
CA VAL A 102 6.14 -15.34 19.14
C VAL A 102 5.73 -16.58 18.34
N GLY A 103 5.25 -17.61 19.03
CA GLY A 103 4.60 -18.78 18.42
C GLY A 103 3.15 -18.43 18.08
N MET A 104 2.85 -18.24 16.78
CA MET A 104 1.55 -17.71 16.38
C MET A 104 0.47 -18.78 16.39
N ALA A 105 0.78 -20.03 16.00
CA ALA A 105 -0.18 -21.12 16.05
C ALA A 105 -0.77 -21.27 17.46
N GLU A 106 0.08 -21.43 18.46
CA GLU A 106 -0.34 -21.60 19.86
C GLU A 106 -0.99 -20.33 20.42
N LEU A 107 -0.54 -19.14 20.01
CA LEU A 107 -1.21 -17.90 20.40
C LEU A 107 -2.65 -17.84 19.86
N MET A 108 -2.87 -18.26 18.62
CA MET A 108 -4.22 -18.28 18.03
C MET A 108 -5.12 -19.33 18.68
N ASP A 109 -4.58 -20.43 19.20
CA ASP A 109 -5.36 -21.40 19.97
C ASP A 109 -5.91 -20.79 21.28
N LYS A 110 -5.24 -19.75 21.82
CA LYS A 110 -5.71 -19.01 23.00
C LYS A 110 -6.65 -17.84 22.66
N ARG A 111 -7.02 -17.65 21.39
CA ARG A 111 -7.87 -16.53 20.92
C ARG A 111 -9.12 -16.32 21.76
N ALA A 112 -9.88 -17.39 22.03
CA ALA A 112 -11.12 -17.30 22.79
C ALA A 112 -10.88 -16.78 24.22
N GLN A 113 -9.79 -17.23 24.85
CA GLN A 113 -9.40 -16.80 26.20
C GLN A 113 -8.87 -15.36 26.23
N LEU A 114 -8.16 -14.93 25.19
CA LEU A 114 -7.69 -13.54 25.04
C LEU A 114 -8.87 -12.56 24.91
N LEU A 115 -9.91 -12.95 24.17
CA LEU A 115 -11.12 -12.15 23.98
C LEU A 115 -12.08 -12.19 25.17
N ASP A 116 -11.99 -13.21 26.02
CA ASP A 116 -12.88 -13.36 27.18
C ASP A 116 -12.45 -12.42 28.33
N PRO A 117 -13.30 -11.46 28.75
CA PRO A 117 -13.01 -10.57 29.88
C PRO A 117 -12.94 -11.29 31.23
N HIS A 118 -13.52 -12.48 31.36
CA HIS A 118 -13.61 -13.22 32.62
C HIS A 118 -12.45 -14.16 32.87
N VAL A 119 -11.76 -14.62 31.82
CA VAL A 119 -10.55 -15.43 31.96
C VAL A 119 -9.42 -14.53 32.43
N ARG A 120 -8.64 -14.93 33.44
CA ARG A 120 -7.47 -14.15 33.87
C ARG A 120 -6.23 -14.52 33.06
N ALA A 121 -5.27 -13.59 32.95
CA ALA A 121 -4.03 -13.85 32.21
C ALA A 121 -3.20 -15.02 32.80
N ASP A 122 -3.29 -15.29 34.10
CA ASP A 122 -2.59 -16.39 34.78
C ASP A 122 -3.28 -17.74 34.59
N GLU A 123 -4.51 -17.74 34.06
CA GLU A 123 -5.25 -18.94 33.68
C GLU A 123 -4.98 -19.33 32.22
N ILE A 124 -4.34 -18.46 31.44
CA ILE A 124 -3.96 -18.74 30.05
C ILE A 124 -2.65 -19.51 30.05
N ASP A 125 -2.73 -20.74 29.53
CA ASP A 125 -1.55 -21.55 29.29
C ASP A 125 -0.62 -20.88 28.27
N LEU A 126 0.66 -20.75 28.63
CA LEU A 126 1.70 -20.07 27.86
C LEU A 126 2.48 -21.03 26.96
N GLU A 127 2.30 -22.34 27.11
CA GLU A 127 3.07 -23.35 26.38
C GLU A 127 3.01 -23.12 24.86
N GLY A 128 4.17 -23.14 24.21
CA GLY A 128 4.34 -22.93 22.77
C GLY A 128 4.15 -21.48 22.27
N THR A 129 3.48 -20.59 23.02
CA THR A 129 3.33 -19.17 22.63
C THR A 129 4.65 -18.40 22.63
N ASN A 130 5.62 -18.87 23.41
CA ASN A 130 6.89 -18.20 23.71
C ASN A 130 6.70 -16.78 24.27
N LEU A 131 5.61 -16.55 25.01
CA LEU A 131 5.35 -15.31 25.76
C LEU A 131 5.65 -15.54 27.25
N HIS A 132 6.25 -14.54 27.89
CA HIS A 132 6.28 -14.45 29.35
C HIS A 132 4.91 -14.08 29.88
N PHE A 133 4.65 -14.37 31.15
CA PHE A 133 3.40 -14.00 31.82
C PHE A 133 3.07 -12.51 31.68
N SER A 134 4.06 -11.62 31.85
CA SER A 134 3.88 -10.18 31.70
C SER A 134 3.46 -9.78 30.28
N GLU A 135 3.97 -10.48 29.26
CA GLU A 135 3.65 -10.22 27.86
C GLU A 135 2.26 -10.75 27.49
N MET A 136 1.90 -11.93 27.99
CA MET A 136 0.54 -12.47 27.83
C MET A 136 -0.49 -11.56 28.49
N LYS A 137 -0.23 -11.11 29.72
CA LYS A 137 -1.08 -10.14 30.41
C LYS A 137 -1.19 -8.84 29.59
N PHE A 138 -0.06 -8.29 29.17
CA PHE A 138 -0.03 -7.06 28.37
C PHE A 138 -0.81 -7.19 27.05
N LEU A 139 -0.64 -8.30 26.33
CA LEU A 139 -1.39 -8.58 25.12
C LEU A 139 -2.89 -8.72 25.37
N LYS A 140 -3.27 -9.39 26.47
CA LYS A 140 -4.68 -9.50 26.89
C LYS A 140 -5.27 -8.13 27.21
N ASP A 141 -4.55 -7.27 27.93
CA ASP A 141 -4.99 -5.90 28.26
C ASP A 141 -5.24 -5.08 26.98
N ILE A 142 -4.36 -5.22 25.96
CA ILE A 142 -4.53 -4.58 24.63
C ILE A 142 -5.77 -5.11 23.90
N ILE A 143 -5.94 -6.43 23.86
CA ILE A 143 -7.09 -7.05 23.17
C ILE A 143 -8.40 -6.69 23.88
N GLN A 144 -8.40 -6.57 25.21
CA GLN A 144 -9.57 -6.15 25.96
C GLN A 144 -9.91 -4.67 25.73
N SER A 145 -8.92 -3.80 25.53
CA SER A 145 -9.18 -2.38 25.23
C SER A 145 -9.72 -2.16 23.82
N GLU A 146 -9.33 -3.01 22.86
CA GLU A 146 -9.88 -3.00 21.50
C GLU A 146 -9.93 -4.43 20.91
N PRO A 147 -11.05 -5.18 21.10
CA PRO A 147 -11.15 -6.57 20.66
C PRO A 147 -10.95 -6.78 19.15
N SER A 148 -11.20 -5.76 18.34
CA SER A 148 -10.98 -5.83 16.90
C SER A 148 -9.50 -6.01 16.51
N PHE A 149 -8.55 -5.70 17.40
CA PHE A 149 -7.12 -5.90 17.14
C PHE A 149 -6.74 -7.37 16.95
N MET A 150 -7.51 -8.30 17.52
CA MET A 150 -7.32 -9.72 17.30
C MET A 150 -7.41 -10.07 15.81
N ALA A 151 -8.31 -9.43 15.05
CA ALA A 151 -8.45 -9.64 13.62
C ALA A 151 -7.21 -9.16 12.83
N TYR A 152 -6.53 -8.09 13.26
CA TYR A 152 -5.28 -7.68 12.61
C TYR A 152 -4.16 -8.69 12.85
N LEU A 153 -4.04 -9.25 14.06
CA LEU A 153 -3.03 -10.26 14.38
C LEU A 153 -3.22 -11.55 13.57
N GLU A 154 -4.45 -11.84 13.16
CA GLU A 154 -4.80 -12.98 12.30
C GLU A 154 -4.67 -12.69 10.80
N HIS A 155 -4.52 -11.41 10.42
CA HIS A 155 -4.60 -11.01 9.02
C HIS A 155 -3.37 -11.52 8.23
N PRO A 156 -3.55 -12.20 7.09
CA PRO A 156 -2.46 -12.84 6.34
C PRO A 156 -1.26 -11.92 6.07
N PHE A 157 -1.51 -10.69 5.62
CA PHE A 157 -0.45 -9.71 5.33
C PHE A 157 0.29 -9.21 6.57
N ILE A 158 -0.38 -9.19 7.74
CA ILE A 158 0.25 -8.81 9.01
C ILE A 158 1.14 -9.93 9.51
N VAL A 159 0.65 -11.18 9.48
CA VAL A 159 1.43 -12.37 9.85
C VAL A 159 2.66 -12.53 8.95
N ASP A 160 2.51 -12.40 7.62
CA ASP A 160 3.64 -12.40 6.69
C ASP A 160 4.65 -11.27 7.02
N THR A 161 4.15 -10.09 7.39
CA THR A 161 5.02 -8.99 7.79
C THR A 161 5.78 -9.31 9.08
N PHE A 162 5.11 -9.81 10.12
CA PHE A 162 5.73 -10.22 11.38
C PHE A 162 6.79 -11.30 11.17
N TYR A 163 6.54 -12.25 10.26
CA TYR A 163 7.53 -13.28 9.94
C TYR A 163 8.76 -12.68 9.26
N ARG A 164 8.56 -11.85 8.22
CA ARG A 164 9.66 -11.24 7.46
C ARG A 164 10.57 -10.34 8.31
N ILE A 165 10.01 -9.66 9.31
CA ILE A 165 10.81 -8.84 10.23
C ILE A 165 11.42 -9.65 11.38
N GLY A 166 11.12 -10.94 11.49
CA GLY A 166 11.69 -11.83 12.51
C GLY A 166 10.98 -11.81 13.86
N ALA A 167 9.76 -11.28 13.94
CA ALA A 167 9.00 -11.19 15.19
C ALA A 167 8.25 -12.48 15.58
N VAL A 168 7.98 -13.36 14.61
CA VAL A 168 7.25 -14.63 14.82
C VAL A 168 8.03 -15.82 14.29
N SER A 169 7.79 -16.98 14.89
CA SER A 169 8.37 -18.26 14.47
C SER A 169 7.65 -18.80 13.22
N MET A 170 8.35 -19.60 12.42
CA MET A 170 7.72 -20.34 11.33
C MET A 170 7.03 -21.58 11.91
N ASP A 171 5.71 -21.59 11.86
CA ASP A 171 4.84 -22.73 12.22
C ASP A 171 3.84 -23.02 11.08
N SER A 172 2.94 -23.99 11.27
CA SER A 172 1.93 -24.34 10.27
C SER A 172 0.96 -23.20 9.98
N TYR A 173 0.55 -22.45 11.01
CA TYR A 173 -0.36 -21.32 10.90
C TYR A 173 0.28 -20.18 10.09
N VAL A 174 1.52 -19.81 10.42
CA VAL A 174 2.29 -18.77 9.73
C VAL A 174 2.52 -19.16 8.27
N ARG A 175 2.84 -20.43 8.00
CA ARG A 175 3.01 -20.92 6.62
C ARG A 175 1.74 -20.76 5.80
N GLU A 176 0.60 -21.15 6.34
CA GLU A 176 -0.71 -21.00 5.69
C GLU A 176 -1.01 -19.52 5.41
N LYS A 177 -0.84 -18.65 6.42
CA LYS A 177 -1.10 -17.22 6.28
C LYS A 177 -0.18 -16.55 5.26
N ILE A 178 1.10 -16.92 5.19
CA ILE A 178 2.02 -16.44 4.15
C ILE A 178 1.58 -16.86 2.75
N GLN A 179 1.07 -18.09 2.59
CA GLN A 179 0.55 -18.56 1.30
C GLN A 179 -0.68 -17.75 0.86
N SER A 180 -1.54 -17.41 1.81
CA SER A 180 -2.76 -16.61 1.61
C SER A 180 -2.52 -15.10 1.52
N ALA A 181 -1.33 -14.60 1.85
CA ALA A 181 -0.96 -13.18 1.74
C ALA A 181 -0.64 -12.79 0.28
N ARG A 182 -1.67 -12.80 -0.57
CA ARG A 182 -1.62 -12.54 -2.02
C ARG A 182 -2.79 -11.69 -2.48
N TYR A 183 -2.66 -11.10 -3.67
CA TYR A 183 -3.70 -10.27 -4.30
C TYR A 183 -4.35 -10.92 -5.53
N ARG A 184 -4.13 -12.23 -5.76
CA ARG A 184 -4.57 -12.93 -6.99
C ARG A 184 -6.06 -12.80 -7.28
N ASP A 185 -6.89 -12.78 -6.24
CA ASP A 185 -8.35 -12.67 -6.38
C ASP A 185 -8.83 -11.21 -6.48
N SER A 186 -7.90 -10.26 -6.59
CA SER A 186 -8.17 -8.82 -6.69
C SER A 186 -7.50 -8.19 -7.93
N GLY A 187 -7.00 -9.01 -8.85
CA GLY A 187 -6.33 -8.59 -10.08
C GLY A 187 -7.27 -8.11 -11.19
N PHE A 188 -6.70 -7.59 -12.27
CA PHE A 188 -7.46 -7.46 -13.53
C PHE A 188 -7.92 -8.84 -14.00
N GLU A 189 -9.12 -8.92 -14.57
CA GLU A 189 -9.55 -10.14 -15.24
C GLU A 189 -8.53 -10.52 -16.31
N GLN A 190 -8.20 -11.82 -16.37
CA GLN A 190 -7.30 -12.34 -17.37
C GLN A 190 -7.95 -12.21 -18.75
N VAL A 191 -7.53 -11.19 -19.50
CA VAL A 191 -7.91 -11.09 -20.91
C VAL A 191 -7.20 -12.22 -21.64
N ARG A 192 -7.95 -13.20 -22.16
CA ARG A 192 -7.41 -14.21 -23.06
C ARG A 192 -6.66 -13.48 -24.18
N GLU A 193 -5.36 -13.69 -24.24
CA GLU A 193 -4.53 -13.11 -25.30
C GLU A 193 -5.18 -13.43 -26.64
N ARG A 194 -5.52 -12.39 -27.41
CA ARG A 194 -5.77 -12.60 -28.83
C ARG A 194 -4.38 -12.77 -29.45
N PRO A 195 -4.00 -13.98 -29.93
CA PRO A 195 -2.64 -14.24 -30.42
C PRO A 195 -2.21 -13.31 -31.56
N ASP A 196 -3.15 -12.63 -32.21
CA ASP A 196 -2.92 -11.84 -33.41
C ASP A 196 -2.76 -10.33 -33.17
N LYS A 197 -2.99 -9.81 -31.95
CA LYS A 197 -2.84 -8.37 -31.65
C LYS A 197 -1.71 -8.12 -30.65
N LYS A 198 -0.56 -7.67 -31.17
CA LYS A 198 0.50 -7.06 -30.34
C LYS A 198 -0.01 -5.72 -29.82
N SER A 199 -0.42 -5.69 -28.56
CA SER A 199 -0.72 -4.47 -27.83
C SER A 199 0.29 -4.26 -26.71
N VAL A 200 0.65 -2.99 -26.48
CA VAL A 200 1.41 -2.56 -25.30
C VAL A 200 0.43 -2.36 -24.17
N ARG A 201 0.65 -3.00 -23.02
CA ARG A 201 -0.26 -2.93 -21.86
C ARG A 201 0.30 -2.03 -20.77
N VAL A 202 -0.42 -0.98 -20.41
CA VAL A 202 -0.11 -0.10 -19.28
C VAL A 202 -1.15 -0.30 -18.18
N ALA A 203 -0.70 -0.63 -16.98
CA ALA A 203 -1.57 -0.77 -15.81
C ALA A 203 -1.43 0.43 -14.87
N VAL A 204 -2.54 0.97 -14.38
CA VAL A 204 -2.60 2.01 -13.36
C VAL A 204 -3.18 1.41 -12.08
N LEU A 205 -2.38 1.38 -11.01
CA LEU A 205 -2.69 0.72 -9.75
C LEU A 205 -2.78 1.75 -8.61
N PRO A 206 -3.91 1.84 -7.90
CA PRO A 206 -4.03 2.69 -6.72
C PRO A 206 -3.31 2.01 -5.54
N SER A 207 -2.46 2.74 -4.84
CA SER A 207 -1.73 2.24 -3.67
C SER A 207 -1.72 3.28 -2.57
N VAL A 208 -2.19 2.93 -1.36
CA VAL A 208 -2.15 3.80 -0.18
C VAL A 208 -2.65 5.22 -0.54
N VAL A 209 -3.88 5.30 -1.05
CA VAL A 209 -4.52 6.54 -1.52
C VAL A 209 -5.89 6.66 -0.85
N LYS A 210 -6.33 7.87 -0.48
CA LYS A 210 -7.63 8.10 0.19
C LYS A 210 -8.84 8.16 -0.73
N SER A 211 -8.60 8.25 -2.03
CA SER A 211 -9.63 8.53 -3.04
C SER A 211 -10.52 7.33 -3.37
N PHE A 212 -10.89 6.57 -2.33
CA PHE A 212 -11.87 5.49 -2.36
C PHE A 212 -12.73 5.55 -1.09
N ALA A 213 -14.03 5.42 -1.26
CA ALA A 213 -14.99 5.24 -0.18
C ALA A 213 -15.32 3.75 -0.02
N TYR A 214 -15.44 3.27 1.22
CA TYR A 214 -15.96 1.92 1.50
C TYR A 214 -17.47 2.00 1.76
N GLN A 215 -18.28 1.34 0.93
CA GLN A 215 -19.76 1.46 0.97
C GLN A 215 -20.49 0.15 1.33
N SER A 216 -19.76 -0.95 1.59
CA SER A 216 -20.22 -2.36 1.78
C SER A 216 -20.16 -3.23 0.51
N ILE A 217 -20.11 -4.56 0.71
CA ILE A 217 -19.78 -5.58 -0.31
C ILE A 217 -20.98 -5.91 -1.26
N ASP A 218 -22.12 -5.23 -1.13
CA ASP A 218 -23.40 -5.72 -1.68
C ASP A 218 -23.86 -5.06 -3.00
N ILE A 219 -22.93 -4.69 -3.89
CA ILE A 219 -23.25 -4.13 -5.21
C ILE A 219 -22.40 -4.83 -6.27
N ASP A 220 -23.04 -5.41 -7.30
CA ASP A 220 -22.37 -6.05 -8.46
C ASP A 220 -21.29 -5.16 -9.12
N ALA A 221 -21.38 -3.83 -8.94
CA ALA A 221 -20.42 -2.87 -9.46
C ALA A 221 -19.10 -2.78 -8.64
N TYR A 222 -19.10 -3.18 -7.37
CA TYR A 222 -17.96 -3.01 -6.45
C TYR A 222 -17.77 -4.26 -5.56
N PRO A 223 -17.27 -5.38 -6.11
CA PRO A 223 -17.18 -6.67 -5.41
C PRO A 223 -16.28 -6.67 -4.16
N SER A 224 -15.39 -5.68 -4.06
CA SER A 224 -14.49 -5.43 -2.92
C SER A 224 -15.07 -4.44 -1.89
N GLY A 225 -16.25 -3.88 -2.14
CA GLY A 225 -16.90 -2.86 -1.30
C GLY A 225 -16.29 -1.47 -1.36
N PHE A 226 -15.26 -1.25 -2.18
CA PHE A 226 -14.67 0.08 -2.42
C PHE A 226 -15.18 0.69 -3.71
N MET A 227 -15.48 1.98 -3.65
CA MET A 227 -15.83 2.81 -4.79
C MET A 227 -14.79 3.90 -4.99
N PRO A 228 -14.23 4.10 -6.19
CA PRO A 228 -13.30 5.18 -6.46
C PRO A 228 -14.01 6.52 -6.36
N GLU A 229 -13.38 7.49 -5.71
CA GLU A 229 -13.88 8.86 -5.64
C GLU A 229 -13.50 9.66 -6.89
N GLU A 230 -14.16 10.81 -7.09
CA GLU A 230 -13.95 11.70 -8.23
C GLU A 230 -12.47 12.04 -8.44
N THR A 231 -11.73 12.31 -7.36
CA THR A 231 -10.29 12.61 -7.42
C THR A 231 -9.47 11.51 -8.12
N TYR A 232 -9.75 10.23 -7.84
CA TYR A 232 -9.02 9.14 -8.48
C TYR A 232 -9.46 8.93 -9.94
N VAL A 233 -10.76 9.09 -10.20
CA VAL A 233 -11.32 9.03 -11.56
C VAL A 233 -10.77 10.16 -12.43
N GLU A 234 -10.64 11.37 -11.88
CA GLU A 234 -10.03 12.51 -12.57
C GLU A 234 -8.54 12.27 -12.81
N ALA A 235 -7.80 11.81 -11.80
CA ALA A 235 -6.38 11.49 -11.95
C ALA A 235 -6.13 10.48 -13.07
N THR A 236 -6.86 9.36 -13.08
CA THR A 236 -6.71 8.31 -14.10
C THR A 236 -7.06 8.82 -15.51
N LYS A 237 -8.13 9.60 -15.66
CA LYS A 237 -8.50 10.23 -16.94
C LYS A 237 -7.47 11.25 -17.41
N THR A 238 -6.95 12.08 -16.51
CA THR A 238 -5.93 13.08 -16.82
C THR A 238 -4.64 12.41 -17.24
N PHE A 239 -4.20 11.38 -16.51
CA PHE A 239 -3.06 10.55 -16.88
C PHE A 239 -3.22 9.98 -18.29
N GLU A 240 -4.33 9.29 -18.56
CA GLU A 240 -4.58 8.65 -19.85
C GLU A 240 -4.61 9.67 -20.99
N LYS A 241 -5.32 10.79 -20.80
CA LYS A 241 -5.41 11.88 -21.79
C LYS A 241 -4.04 12.48 -22.09
N THR A 242 -3.24 12.77 -21.08
CA THR A 242 -1.90 13.36 -21.25
C THR A 242 -0.97 12.39 -21.96
N MET A 243 -0.96 11.12 -21.54
CA MET A 243 -0.15 10.07 -22.17
C MET A 243 -0.53 9.88 -23.64
N ILE A 244 -1.82 9.73 -23.95
CA ILE A 244 -2.30 9.58 -25.34
C ILE A 244 -1.93 10.82 -26.16
N GLY A 245 -2.11 12.02 -25.62
CA GLY A 245 -1.75 13.26 -26.32
C GLY A 245 -0.26 13.38 -26.65
N LEU A 246 0.62 12.96 -25.74
CA LEU A 246 2.06 12.89 -25.98
C LEU A 246 2.41 11.81 -27.01
N LEU A 247 1.81 10.62 -26.89
CA LEU A 247 2.01 9.52 -27.81
C LEU A 247 1.55 9.87 -29.24
N GLN A 248 0.41 10.56 -29.39
CA GLN A 248 -0.07 11.05 -30.68
C GLN A 248 0.97 11.95 -31.36
N LYS A 249 1.57 12.90 -30.64
CA LYS A 249 2.61 13.78 -31.19
C LYS A 249 3.82 12.98 -31.68
N LEU A 250 4.27 12.00 -30.90
CA LEU A 250 5.41 11.15 -31.24
C LEU A 250 5.15 10.28 -32.47
N ILE A 251 3.95 9.68 -32.56
CA ILE A 251 3.58 8.84 -33.69
C ILE A 251 3.36 9.67 -34.96
N ILE A 252 2.73 10.85 -34.87
CA ILE A 252 2.59 11.77 -36.01
C ILE A 252 3.95 12.13 -36.58
N ALA A 253 4.89 12.56 -35.73
CA ALA A 253 6.25 12.90 -36.16
C ALA A 253 6.96 11.69 -36.80
N GLN A 254 6.74 10.48 -36.29
CA GLN A 254 7.33 9.26 -36.82
C GLN A 254 6.71 8.79 -38.15
N MET A 255 5.41 8.97 -38.36
CA MET A 255 4.67 8.54 -39.56
C MET A 255 4.74 9.56 -40.70
N PHE A 256 4.68 10.85 -40.38
CA PHE A 256 4.48 11.92 -41.35
C PHE A 256 5.61 12.96 -41.36
N GLY A 257 6.61 12.84 -40.47
CA GLY A 257 7.66 13.83 -40.27
C GLY A 257 7.16 15.10 -39.56
N ASP A 258 8.05 16.09 -39.40
CA ASP A 258 7.76 17.37 -38.73
C ASP A 258 7.05 18.40 -39.64
N ALA A 259 6.60 17.99 -40.82
CA ALA A 259 5.97 18.90 -41.78
C ALA A 259 4.57 19.31 -41.31
N VAL A 260 4.43 20.56 -40.87
CA VAL A 260 3.16 21.19 -40.54
C VAL A 260 2.32 21.32 -41.81
N SER A 261 1.25 20.55 -41.91
CA SER A 261 0.24 20.75 -42.96
C SER A 261 -0.60 21.97 -42.60
N GLU A 262 -0.61 22.99 -43.46
CA GLU A 262 -1.54 24.13 -43.33
C GLU A 262 -2.99 23.74 -43.67
N ASP A 263 -3.20 22.60 -44.33
CA ASP A 263 -4.53 22.06 -44.61
C ASP A 263 -5.13 21.38 -43.38
N SER A 264 -6.22 21.99 -42.87
CA SER A 264 -6.95 21.52 -41.70
C SER A 264 -7.58 20.14 -41.88
N ASP A 265 -7.96 19.74 -43.09
CA ASP A 265 -8.61 18.46 -43.35
C ASP A 265 -7.59 17.32 -43.47
N GLU A 266 -6.42 17.60 -44.03
CA GLU A 266 -5.30 16.67 -44.00
C GLU A 266 -4.83 16.41 -42.56
N GLN A 267 -4.72 17.45 -41.73
CA GLN A 267 -4.35 17.30 -40.33
C GLN A 267 -5.38 16.47 -39.55
N LYS A 268 -6.69 16.66 -39.79
CA LYS A 268 -7.74 15.82 -39.17
C LYS A 268 -7.60 14.36 -39.57
N ARG A 269 -7.32 14.07 -40.85
CA ARG A 269 -7.13 12.68 -41.33
C ARG A 269 -5.91 12.03 -40.68
N ARG A 270 -4.77 12.73 -40.60
CA ARG A 270 -3.56 12.25 -39.92
C ARG A 270 -3.85 11.93 -38.44
N ASN A 271 -4.53 12.84 -37.74
CA ASN A 271 -4.90 12.63 -36.33
C ASN A 271 -5.84 11.42 -36.15
N ALA A 272 -6.80 11.21 -37.06
CA ALA A 272 -7.70 10.06 -37.01
C ALA A 272 -6.96 8.73 -37.19
N LEU A 273 -6.05 8.63 -38.17
CA LEU A 273 -5.24 7.42 -38.40
C LEU A 273 -4.37 7.08 -37.19
N VAL A 274 -3.72 8.08 -36.60
CA VAL A 274 -2.88 7.86 -35.40
C VAL A 274 -3.73 7.46 -34.21
N LYS A 275 -4.93 8.04 -34.06
CA LYS A 275 -5.87 7.64 -33.01
C LYS A 275 -6.29 6.17 -33.17
N GLU A 276 -6.69 5.76 -34.36
CA GLU A 276 -7.05 4.36 -34.65
C GLU A 276 -5.88 3.39 -34.39
N PHE A 277 -4.66 3.79 -34.75
CA PHE A 277 -3.46 3.01 -34.47
C PHE A 277 -3.22 2.84 -32.96
N ILE A 278 -3.32 3.93 -32.18
CA ILE A 278 -3.17 3.88 -30.72
C ILE A 278 -4.26 2.97 -30.13
N GLU A 279 -5.52 3.15 -30.49
CA GLU A 279 -6.64 2.32 -30.01
C GLU A 279 -6.49 0.84 -30.37
N ALA A 280 -5.82 0.52 -31.48
CA ALA A 280 -5.58 -0.85 -31.90
C ALA A 280 -4.41 -1.54 -31.16
N HIS A 281 -3.45 -0.76 -30.64
CA HIS A 281 -2.16 -1.26 -30.16
C HIS A 281 -1.77 -0.84 -28.74
N LEU A 282 -2.54 0.02 -28.08
CA LEU A 282 -2.35 0.41 -26.69
C LEU A 282 -3.56 -0.02 -25.86
N ASP A 283 -3.30 -0.72 -24.77
CA ASP A 283 -4.30 -1.06 -23.76
C ASP A 283 -3.92 -0.42 -22.42
N VAL A 284 -4.71 0.56 -21.98
CA VAL A 284 -4.51 1.25 -20.70
C VAL A 284 -5.60 0.78 -19.75
N ARG A 285 -5.20 0.09 -18.67
CA ARG A 285 -6.13 -0.45 -17.68
C ARG A 285 -5.91 0.23 -16.34
N SER A 286 -6.96 0.83 -15.80
CA SER A 286 -6.94 1.46 -14.49
C SER A 286 -7.69 0.58 -13.48
N MET A 287 -7.01 0.16 -12.42
CA MET A 287 -7.67 -0.56 -11.33
C MET A 287 -8.50 0.43 -10.52
N ASN A 288 -9.80 0.16 -10.42
CA ASN A 288 -10.76 1.01 -9.73
C ASN A 288 -11.57 0.25 -8.68
N GLN A 289 -11.25 -1.03 -8.44
CA GLN A 289 -11.99 -1.85 -7.49
C GLN A 289 -11.52 -1.66 -6.06
N ARG A 290 -10.23 -1.39 -5.79
CA ARG A 290 -9.74 -1.18 -4.43
C ARG A 290 -8.36 -0.53 -4.43
N PRO A 291 -8.00 0.20 -3.36
CA PRO A 291 -6.60 0.54 -3.11
C PRO A 291 -5.81 -0.68 -2.64
N PHE A 292 -4.53 -0.73 -3.02
CA PHE A 292 -3.55 -1.72 -2.56
C PHE A 292 -2.53 -1.12 -1.59
N VAL A 293 -1.63 -1.97 -1.08
CA VAL A 293 -0.44 -1.53 -0.35
C VAL A 293 0.79 -1.96 -1.15
N ILE A 294 1.21 -1.11 -2.08
CA ILE A 294 2.34 -1.33 -3.00
C ILE A 294 3.47 -0.38 -2.62
N TYR A 295 4.65 -0.95 -2.34
CA TYR A 295 5.90 -0.26 -2.03
C TYR A 295 7.07 -1.03 -2.70
N PRO A 296 8.26 -0.43 -2.84
CA PRO A 296 9.36 -1.08 -3.58
C PRO A 296 9.63 -2.55 -3.22
N GLY A 297 9.65 -2.86 -1.92
CA GLY A 297 9.93 -4.21 -1.41
C GLY A 297 8.84 -5.27 -1.68
N ASN A 298 7.64 -4.89 -2.13
CA ASN A 298 6.61 -5.86 -2.53
C ASN A 298 6.05 -5.64 -3.94
N ALA A 299 6.42 -4.57 -4.64
CA ALA A 299 5.80 -4.16 -5.89
C ALA A 299 5.82 -5.26 -6.96
N GLU A 300 6.93 -5.98 -7.09
CA GLU A 300 7.05 -7.08 -8.04
C GLU A 300 6.03 -8.19 -7.78
N LYS A 301 5.89 -8.62 -6.52
CA LYS A 301 4.93 -9.66 -6.13
C LYS A 301 3.50 -9.20 -6.38
N VAL A 302 3.17 -7.95 -6.04
CA VAL A 302 1.81 -7.42 -6.25
C VAL A 302 1.49 -7.29 -7.74
N ILE A 303 2.42 -6.80 -8.56
CA ILE A 303 2.25 -6.69 -10.01
C ILE A 303 2.02 -8.08 -10.62
N GLN A 304 2.79 -9.09 -10.21
CA GLN A 304 2.58 -10.46 -10.66
C GLN A 304 1.23 -11.05 -10.23
N ASP A 305 0.68 -10.66 -9.09
CA ASP A 305 -0.63 -11.13 -8.64
C ASP A 305 -1.79 -10.38 -9.31
N VAL A 306 -1.63 -9.08 -9.60
CA VAL A 306 -2.72 -8.17 -10.01
C VAL A 306 -2.74 -7.87 -11.50
N CYS A 307 -1.59 -7.77 -12.16
CA CYS A 307 -1.42 -7.29 -13.53
C CYS A 307 -0.20 -7.90 -14.23
N HIS A 308 -0.03 -9.22 -14.13
CA HIS A 308 1.12 -9.97 -14.63
C HIS A 308 1.45 -9.81 -16.12
N ASP A 309 0.48 -9.38 -16.92
CA ASP A 309 0.57 -9.20 -18.37
C ASP A 309 0.85 -7.74 -18.78
N SER A 310 1.07 -6.84 -17.82
CA SER A 310 1.42 -5.43 -18.09
C SER A 310 2.86 -5.28 -18.57
N ASP A 311 3.09 -4.43 -19.59
CA ASP A 311 4.43 -4.00 -20.01
C ASP A 311 4.99 -2.90 -19.10
N PHE A 312 4.11 -2.05 -18.57
CA PHE A 312 4.44 -0.92 -17.70
C PHE A 312 3.41 -0.72 -16.61
N ASN A 313 3.86 -0.36 -15.40
CA ASN A 313 2.99 -0.18 -14.24
C ASN A 313 3.11 1.23 -13.64
N VAL A 314 1.99 1.92 -13.50
CA VAL A 314 1.89 3.21 -12.82
C VAL A 314 1.26 2.99 -11.46
N ILE A 315 1.99 3.26 -10.39
CA ILE A 315 1.52 3.09 -9.02
C ILE A 315 1.13 4.47 -8.49
N VAL A 316 -0.17 4.71 -8.37
CA VAL A 316 -0.73 5.99 -7.93
C VAL A 316 -0.83 6.00 -6.41
N LEU A 317 -0.11 6.91 -5.77
CA LEU A 317 -0.03 7.09 -4.34
C LEU A 317 -0.90 8.25 -3.85
N GLY A 318 -1.35 8.18 -2.60
CA GLY A 318 -1.95 9.33 -1.93
C GLY A 318 -0.94 10.47 -1.72
N ARG A 319 -1.47 11.67 -1.50
CA ARG A 319 -0.67 12.88 -1.30
C ARG A 319 0.39 12.69 -0.22
N ASN A 320 1.64 13.01 -0.52
CA ASN A 320 2.79 12.92 0.41
C ASN A 320 3.08 11.51 0.96
N VAL A 321 2.46 10.45 0.42
CA VAL A 321 2.77 9.06 0.82
C VAL A 321 4.13 8.63 0.26
N TYR A 322 4.51 9.18 -0.89
CA TYR A 322 5.83 9.00 -1.49
C TYR A 322 6.95 9.31 -0.49
N LEU A 323 6.82 10.36 0.32
CA LEU A 323 7.81 10.72 1.33
C LEU A 323 7.94 9.63 2.43
N SER A 324 6.82 8.97 2.78
CA SER A 324 6.82 7.86 3.76
C SER A 324 7.57 6.63 3.24
N MET A 325 7.64 6.48 1.92
CA MET A 325 8.21 5.32 1.24
C MET A 325 9.64 5.65 0.81
N HIS A 326 10.59 4.83 1.22
CA HIS A 326 11.96 4.97 0.71
C HIS A 326 12.02 4.37 -0.70
N ILE A 327 11.60 5.13 -1.70
CA ILE A 327 11.66 4.78 -3.13
C ILE A 327 12.98 5.31 -3.68
N LEU A 328 13.79 4.41 -4.24
CA LEU A 328 15.07 4.74 -4.86
C LEU A 328 14.96 4.73 -6.39
N ASP A 329 15.96 5.33 -7.07
CA ASP A 329 16.03 5.31 -8.53
C ASP A 329 15.97 3.89 -9.12
N VAL A 330 16.58 2.91 -8.43
CA VAL A 330 16.56 1.50 -8.83
C VAL A 330 15.17 0.85 -8.76
N ASP A 331 14.24 1.45 -8.01
CA ASP A 331 12.88 0.94 -7.83
C ASP A 331 11.91 1.47 -8.88
N THR A 332 12.37 2.35 -9.76
CA THR A 332 11.59 3.04 -10.78
C THR A 332 12.22 2.95 -12.18
N PHE A 333 11.51 3.42 -13.19
CA PHE A 333 12.00 3.52 -14.56
C PHE A 333 13.21 4.47 -14.64
N PRO A 334 14.28 4.13 -15.38
CA PRO A 334 14.39 3.05 -16.37
C PRO A 334 14.87 1.69 -15.85
N HIS A 335 15.14 1.55 -14.54
CA HIS A 335 15.68 0.30 -13.97
C HIS A 335 14.65 -0.82 -13.92
N VAL A 336 13.38 -0.46 -13.70
CA VAL A 336 12.23 -1.35 -13.74
C VAL A 336 11.08 -0.68 -14.47
N ASN A 337 10.17 -1.45 -15.09
CA ASN A 337 9.05 -0.90 -15.87
C ASN A 337 7.89 -0.44 -14.96
N ARG A 338 8.18 0.44 -14.01
CA ARG A 338 7.19 1.07 -13.15
C ARG A 338 7.59 2.47 -12.71
N LEU A 339 6.59 3.29 -12.41
CA LEU A 339 6.73 4.61 -11.79
C LEU A 339 5.75 4.76 -10.64
N TYR A 340 6.11 5.56 -9.63
CA TYR A 340 5.25 5.96 -8.53
C TYR A 340 4.85 7.42 -8.73
N LEU A 341 3.55 7.71 -8.75
CA LEU A 341 3.03 9.05 -9.00
C LEU A 341 2.11 9.49 -7.86
N ASP A 342 2.20 10.74 -7.43
CA ASP A 342 1.23 11.33 -6.49
C ASP A 342 -0.08 11.63 -7.23
N VAL A 343 -1.22 11.24 -6.65
CA VAL A 343 -2.53 11.50 -7.22
C VAL A 343 -2.78 13.00 -7.46
N SER A 344 -2.29 13.88 -6.57
CA SER A 344 -2.43 15.33 -6.71
C SER A 344 -1.57 15.87 -7.86
N ASP A 345 -0.37 15.33 -8.05
CA ASP A 345 0.52 15.75 -9.13
C ASP A 345 -0.05 15.41 -10.50
N ILE A 346 -0.74 14.26 -10.62
CA ILE A 346 -1.44 13.88 -11.85
C ILE A 346 -2.59 14.86 -12.13
N VAL A 347 -3.45 15.15 -11.14
CA VAL A 347 -4.60 16.04 -11.29
C VAL A 347 -4.16 17.47 -11.68
N HIS A 348 -3.05 17.94 -11.12
CA HIS A 348 -2.55 19.30 -11.35
C HIS A 348 -1.52 19.40 -12.49
N GLY A 349 -1.28 18.33 -13.25
CA GLY A 349 -0.33 18.33 -14.37
C GLY A 349 1.14 18.50 -13.96
N GLN A 350 1.47 18.20 -12.70
CA GLN A 350 2.84 18.26 -12.18
C GLN A 350 3.63 16.98 -12.47
N ALA A 351 2.96 15.91 -12.92
CA ALA A 351 3.57 14.64 -13.33
C ALA A 351 3.88 14.54 -14.85
N ASP A 352 3.87 15.66 -15.59
CA ASP A 352 4.04 15.66 -17.06
C ASP A 352 5.38 15.06 -17.51
N TYR A 353 6.44 15.24 -16.72
CA TYR A 353 7.75 14.68 -17.02
C TYR A 353 7.73 13.15 -16.94
N GLU A 354 7.17 12.59 -15.88
CA GLU A 354 7.03 11.16 -15.66
C GLU A 354 6.10 10.55 -16.71
N ILE A 355 4.98 11.20 -17.01
CA ILE A 355 4.06 10.76 -18.07
C ILE A 355 4.75 10.77 -19.45
N SER A 356 5.67 11.71 -19.70
CA SER A 356 6.50 11.72 -20.91
C SER A 356 7.44 10.51 -20.98
N GLN A 357 8.07 10.11 -19.87
CA GLN A 357 8.89 8.89 -19.82
C GLN A 357 8.06 7.64 -20.17
N ILE A 358 6.85 7.53 -19.62
CA ILE A 358 5.92 6.43 -19.92
C ILE A 358 5.53 6.44 -21.39
N SER A 359 5.17 7.61 -21.91
CA SER A 359 4.79 7.79 -23.32
C SER A 359 5.93 7.39 -24.26
N MET A 360 7.18 7.68 -23.89
CA MET A 360 8.36 7.28 -24.65
C MET A 360 8.62 5.79 -24.61
N PHE A 361 8.46 5.16 -23.45
CA PHE A 361 8.50 3.70 -23.33
C PHE A 361 7.49 3.03 -24.26
N VAL A 362 6.22 3.48 -24.21
CA VAL A 362 5.13 2.97 -25.06
C VAL A 362 5.44 3.20 -26.54
N PHE A 363 5.86 4.41 -26.91
CA PHE A 363 6.24 4.74 -28.29
C PHE A 363 7.31 3.80 -28.83
N ASN A 364 8.38 3.54 -28.06
CA ASN A 364 9.45 2.65 -28.48
C ASN A 364 8.98 1.22 -28.73
N LYS A 365 7.98 0.75 -27.96
CA LYS A 365 7.34 -0.56 -28.15
C LYS A 365 6.42 -0.60 -29.38
N LEU A 366 5.75 0.51 -29.69
CA LEU A 366 4.84 0.64 -30.83
C LEU A 366 5.55 0.92 -32.15
N LYS A 367 6.72 1.56 -32.12
CA LYS A 367 7.49 1.98 -33.30
C LYS A 367 7.69 0.87 -34.36
N PRO A 368 7.96 -0.41 -34.01
CA PRO A 368 8.08 -1.48 -35.00
C PRO A 368 6.78 -1.85 -35.72
N LEU A 369 5.62 -1.44 -35.20
CA LEU A 369 4.30 -1.72 -35.78
C LEU A 369 3.83 -0.64 -36.75
N ILE A 370 4.44 0.56 -36.71
CA ILE A 370 4.09 1.69 -37.57
C ILE A 370 4.43 1.41 -39.05
N TRP A 371 5.43 0.57 -39.31
CA TRP A 371 5.97 0.29 -40.64
C TRP A 371 5.53 -1.06 -41.22
N ARG A 372 4.56 -1.73 -40.59
CA ARG A 372 3.93 -2.96 -41.08
C ARG A 372 2.56 -2.62 -41.65
#